data_AF-A0A2T0T051-F1
#
_entry.id   AF-A0A2T0T051-F1
#
_cell.length_a   1.000
_cell.length_b   1.000
_cell.length_c   1.000
_cell.angle_alpha   90.00
_cell.angle_beta   90.00
_cell.angle_gamma   90.00
#
_symmetry.space_group_name_H-M   'P 1'
#
loop_
_entity.id
_entity.type
_entity.pdbx_description
1 polymer ?
#
loop_
_entity_poly.entity_id
_entity_poly.type
_entity_poly.pdbx_seq_one_letter_code
_entity_poly.pdbx_strand_id
1 'polypeptide(L)'
;MPAIRAGLLKLDKDVKVVVLKADPKAGPEDLVTVVPFIKSKPKSGVRYHEVNTFYGDIWVLVRDVYSTRAANLKNRWSPLDHLKSHQFAPLKAAVDKASE
;
A
#
# COMPACT_ATOMS: atom_id res chain seq x y z
N MET A 1 -12.96 11.16 -9.65
CA MET A 1 -11.59 10.98 -9.12
C MET A 1 -11.51 9.59 -8.49
N PRO A 2 -10.58 8.71 -8.86
CA PRO A 2 -10.48 7.40 -8.22
C PRO A 2 -9.95 7.59 -6.79
N ALA A 3 -10.78 7.24 -5.80
CA ALA A 3 -10.39 7.21 -4.40
C ALA A 3 -9.32 6.13 -4.19
N ILE A 4 -8.28 6.43 -3.40
CA ILE A 4 -7.16 5.55 -3.09
C ILE A 4 -7.50 4.62 -1.93
N ARG A 5 -6.97 3.40 -1.98
CA ARG A 5 -7.57 2.22 -1.36
C ARG A 5 -6.45 1.37 -0.73
N ALA A 6 -6.40 1.20 0.60
CA ALA A 6 -5.43 0.30 1.25
C ALA A 6 -6.05 -1.09 1.49
N GLY A 7 -5.23 -2.15 1.54
CA GLY A 7 -5.70 -3.53 1.65
C GLY A 7 -4.72 -4.47 2.37
N LEU A 8 -5.17 -5.67 2.73
CA LEU A 8 -4.30 -6.71 3.30
C LEU A 8 -3.92 -7.72 2.21
N LEU A 9 -2.63 -7.97 2.01
CA LEU A 9 -2.11 -8.97 1.08
C LEU A 9 -1.88 -10.30 1.80
N LYS A 10 -2.50 -11.37 1.31
CA LYS A 10 -2.19 -12.72 1.79
C LYS A 10 -1.00 -13.28 1.00
N LEU A 11 0.17 -13.32 1.65
CA LEU A 11 1.30 -14.19 1.29
C LEU A 11 1.37 -15.32 2.35
N ASP A 12 2.48 -16.07 2.45
CA ASP A 12 2.71 -17.09 3.49
C ASP A 12 2.48 -16.58 4.94
N LYS A 13 2.46 -15.26 5.12
CA LYS A 13 1.97 -14.55 6.31
C LYS A 13 1.04 -13.41 5.87
N ASP A 14 0.11 -13.00 6.73
CA ASP A 14 -0.73 -11.83 6.45
C ASP A 14 0.16 -10.56 6.46
N VAL A 15 0.40 -9.97 5.29
CA VAL A 15 1.22 -8.76 5.11
C VAL A 15 0.31 -7.57 4.87
N LYS A 16 0.52 -6.48 5.60
CA LYS A 16 -0.26 -5.26 5.41
C LYS A 16 0.29 -4.47 4.24
N VAL A 17 -0.56 -4.06 3.30
CA VAL A 17 -0.13 -3.37 2.09
C VAL A 17 -0.97 -2.13 1.79
N VAL A 18 -0.40 -1.21 1.04
CA VAL A 18 -1.12 -0.12 0.38
C VAL A 18 -1.26 -0.51 -1.09
N VAL A 19 -2.47 -0.40 -1.65
CA VAL A 19 -2.69 -0.63 -3.08
C VAL A 19 -2.40 0.68 -3.81
N LEU A 20 -1.37 0.68 -4.65
CA LEU A 20 -0.93 1.86 -5.40
C LEU A 20 -1.70 2.00 -6.72
N LYS A 21 -2.09 0.88 -7.31
CA LYS A 21 -2.83 0.85 -8.57
C LYS A 21 -3.82 -0.29 -8.54
N ALA A 22 -5.10 0.06 -8.49
CA ALA A 22 -6.20 -0.85 -8.77
C ALA A 22 -7.17 -0.15 -9.72
N ASP A 23 -7.51 -0.81 -10.82
CA ASP A 23 -8.64 -0.39 -11.62
C ASP A 23 -9.91 -0.53 -10.74
N PRO A 24 -10.76 0.50 -10.60
CA PRO A 24 -12.03 0.36 -9.89
C PRO A 24 -12.94 -0.74 -10.45
N LYS A 25 -12.72 -1.18 -11.70
CA LYS A 25 -13.40 -2.32 -12.34
C LYS A 25 -12.62 -3.63 -12.28
N ALA A 26 -11.50 -3.67 -11.54
CA ALA A 26 -10.67 -4.86 -11.42
C ALA A 26 -11.44 -6.04 -10.84
N GLY A 27 -11.55 -7.10 -11.63
CA GLY A 27 -12.01 -8.41 -11.24
C GLY A 27 -11.05 -9.12 -10.27
N PRO A 28 -11.39 -10.33 -9.81
CA PRO A 28 -10.55 -11.15 -8.93
C PRO A 28 -9.19 -11.51 -9.53
N GLU A 29 -9.13 -11.74 -10.84
CA GLU A 29 -7.92 -12.19 -11.53
C GLU A 29 -7.00 -11.04 -11.96
N ASP A 30 -7.45 -9.80 -11.85
CA ASP A 30 -6.66 -8.65 -12.28
C ASP A 30 -5.45 -8.39 -11.38
N LEU A 31 -4.36 -7.98 -12.00
CA LEU A 31 -3.14 -7.61 -11.31
C LEU A 31 -3.26 -6.22 -10.70
N VAL A 32 -2.90 -6.12 -9.42
CA VAL A 32 -2.83 -4.88 -8.66
C VAL A 32 -1.43 -4.68 -8.11
N THR A 33 -0.97 -3.44 -8.12
CA THR A 33 0.33 -3.07 -7.55
C THR A 33 0.16 -2.69 -6.10
N VAL A 34 0.95 -3.31 -5.24
CA VAL A 34 0.89 -3.16 -3.79
C VAL A 34 2.27 -2.86 -3.23
N VAL A 35 2.30 -2.18 -2.08
CA VAL A 35 3.52 -1.91 -1.32
C VAL A 35 3.28 -2.21 0.15
N PRO A 36 4.13 -2.98 0.85
CA PRO A 36 3.93 -3.32 2.24
C PRO A 36 4.20 -2.13 3.15
N PHE A 37 3.56 -2.17 4.31
CA PHE A 37 3.82 -1.21 5.37
C PHE A 37 3.93 -1.91 6.72
N ILE A 38 4.65 -1.25 7.63
CA ILE A 38 4.80 -1.69 9.01
C ILE A 38 4.35 -0.58 9.97
N LYS A 39 3.95 -0.97 11.19
CA LYS A 39 3.50 -0.05 12.26
C LYS A 39 4.62 0.32 13.24
N SER A 40 5.85 -0.11 12.97
CA SER A 40 7.02 0.17 13.80
C SER A 40 8.08 0.80 12.92
N LYS A 41 8.75 1.83 13.42
CA LYS A 41 9.79 2.53 12.67
C LYS A 41 10.86 1.54 12.19
N PRO A 42 11.16 1.49 10.88
CA PRO A 42 12.19 0.62 10.34
C PRO A 42 13.58 0.93 10.92
N LYS A 43 14.45 -0.09 10.95
CA LYS A 43 15.87 0.10 11.30
C LYS A 43 16.58 0.96 10.24
N SER A 44 17.71 1.55 10.63
CA SER A 44 18.58 2.28 9.70
C SER A 44 18.94 1.43 8.48
N GLY A 45 18.89 2.01 7.29
CA GLY A 45 19.17 1.35 6.00
C GLY A 45 17.95 0.88 5.22
N VAL A 46 16.77 0.77 5.85
CA VAL A 46 15.52 0.46 5.13
C VAL A 46 14.94 1.75 4.54
N ARG A 47 14.64 1.74 3.23
CA ARG A 47 13.98 2.88 2.57
C ARG A 47 12.47 2.82 2.84
N TYR A 48 11.95 3.86 3.45
CA TYR A 48 10.53 3.96 3.77
C TYR A 48 9.98 5.38 3.52
N HIS A 49 8.66 5.46 3.41
CA HIS A 49 7.90 6.70 3.48
C HIS A 49 6.96 6.66 4.68
N GLU A 50 7.03 7.68 5.52
CA GLU A 50 6.17 7.81 6.69
C GLU A 50 4.83 8.40 6.29
N VAL A 51 3.75 7.77 6.74
CA VAL A 51 2.38 8.22 6.48
C VAL A 51 1.64 8.30 7.80
N ASN A 52 1.26 9.51 8.19
CA ASN A 52 0.51 9.75 9.42
C ASN A 52 -0.95 9.43 9.17
N THR A 53 -1.48 8.37 9.78
CA THR A 53 -2.89 7.99 9.67
C THR A 53 -3.67 8.38 10.92
N PHE A 54 -5.00 8.28 10.87
CA PHE A 54 -5.83 8.50 12.06
C PHE A 54 -5.53 7.51 13.20
N TYR A 55 -5.00 6.33 12.88
CA TYR A 55 -4.69 5.26 13.83
C TYR A 55 -3.20 5.23 14.23
N GLY A 56 -2.46 6.29 13.93
CA GLY A 56 -1.03 6.41 14.15
C GLY A 56 -0.21 6.28 12.87
N ASP A 57 1.09 6.40 13.03
CA ASP A 57 2.01 6.48 11.91
C ASP A 57 2.30 5.08 11.35
N ILE A 58 2.40 5.00 10.02
CA ILE A 58 2.81 3.81 9.31
C ILE A 58 4.03 4.11 8.45
N TRP A 59 4.89 3.12 8.28
CA TRP A 59 6.08 3.21 7.45
C TRP A 59 5.93 2.29 6.26
N VAL A 60 5.75 2.90 5.08
CA VAL A 60 5.56 2.20 3.81
C VAL A 60 6.92 1.89 3.21
N LEU A 61 7.19 0.63 2.88
CA LEU A 61 8.49 0.16 2.41
C LEU A 61 8.60 0.39 0.90
N VAL A 62 9.03 1.60 0.51
CA VAL A 62 8.92 2.11 -0.87
C VAL A 62 9.70 1.33 -1.94
N ARG A 63 10.64 0.47 -1.55
CA ARG A 63 11.36 -0.42 -2.48
C ARG A 63 10.71 -1.79 -2.67
N ASP A 64 9.86 -2.20 -1.74
CA ASP A 64 9.28 -3.54 -1.72
C ASP A 64 7.96 -3.55 -2.50
N VAL A 65 7.99 -3.14 -3.77
CA VAL A 65 6.79 -3.08 -4.60
C VAL A 65 6.52 -4.44 -5.23
N TYR A 66 5.28 -4.92 -5.10
CA TYR A 66 4.86 -6.20 -5.66
C TYR A 66 3.61 -6.04 -6.52
N SER A 67 3.45 -6.95 -7.48
CA SER A 67 2.20 -7.15 -8.20
C SER A 67 1.55 -8.43 -7.69
N THR A 68 0.26 -8.38 -7.38
CA THR A 68 -0.51 -9.57 -6.97
C THR A 68 -1.85 -9.61 -7.69
N ARG A 69 -2.54 -10.75 -7.63
CA ARG A 69 -3.95 -10.81 -8.03
C ARG A 69 -4.82 -10.16 -6.97
N ALA A 70 -5.83 -9.41 -7.40
CA ALA A 70 -6.76 -8.74 -6.49
C ALA A 70 -7.58 -9.73 -5.64
N ALA A 71 -7.69 -11.00 -6.03
CA ALA A 71 -8.28 -12.08 -5.22
C ALA A 71 -7.46 -12.40 -3.95
N ASN A 72 -6.15 -12.14 -3.95
CA ASN A 72 -5.29 -12.38 -2.79
C ASN A 72 -5.44 -11.31 -1.68
N LEU A 73 -6.22 -10.27 -1.95
CA LEU A 73 -6.51 -9.21 -0.99
C LEU A 73 -7.74 -9.59 -0.13
N LYS A 74 -7.51 -10.01 1.12
CA LYS A 74 -8.57 -10.47 2.05
C LYS A 74 -9.56 -9.35 2.43
N ASN A 75 -9.01 -8.24 2.93
CA ASN A 75 -9.80 -7.05 3.22
C ASN A 75 -9.57 -6.06 2.09
N ARG A 76 -10.35 -6.24 1.04
CA ARG A 76 -10.24 -5.44 -0.18
C ARG A 76 -10.60 -3.96 0.11
N TRP A 77 -11.30 -3.67 1.22
CA TRP A 77 -11.97 -2.38 1.50
C TRP A 77 -12.25 -2.15 2.99
N SER A 78 -11.24 -1.91 3.85
CA SER A 78 -11.53 -1.35 5.18
C SER A 78 -11.70 0.18 5.04
N PRO A 79 -12.87 0.77 5.35
CA PRO A 79 -13.07 2.22 5.33
C PRO A 79 -12.07 2.98 6.22
N LEU A 80 -11.50 2.27 7.20
CA LEU A 80 -10.60 2.78 8.22
C LEU A 80 -9.16 2.99 7.70
N ASP A 81 -8.79 2.40 6.56
CA ASP A 81 -7.42 2.45 6.01
C ASP A 81 -7.31 3.28 4.71
N HIS A 82 -8.28 4.15 4.41
CA HIS A 82 -8.20 5.00 3.23
C HIS A 82 -7.17 6.11 3.42
N LEU A 83 -6.07 6.05 2.67
CA LEU A 83 -5.16 7.19 2.55
C LEU A 83 -5.86 8.32 1.79
N LYS A 84 -5.86 9.51 2.38
CA LYS A 84 -6.35 10.72 1.73
C LYS A 84 -5.43 11.09 0.56
N SER A 85 -5.96 11.80 -0.44
CA SER A 85 -5.19 12.17 -1.63
C SER A 85 -3.87 12.90 -1.33
N HIS A 86 -3.84 13.72 -0.28
CA HIS A 86 -2.64 14.43 0.16
C HIS A 86 -1.58 13.54 0.82
N GLN A 87 -1.96 12.36 1.32
CA GLN A 87 -1.04 11.34 1.84
C GLN A 87 -0.55 10.42 0.72
N PHE A 88 -1.41 10.15 -0.27
CA PHE A 88 -1.10 9.23 -1.34
C PHE A 88 -0.18 9.81 -2.42
N ALA A 89 -0.41 11.05 -2.86
CA ALA A 89 0.44 11.67 -3.89
C ALA A 89 1.93 11.67 -3.52
N PRO A 90 2.36 12.10 -2.31
CA PRO A 90 3.75 12.02 -1.90
C PRO A 90 4.24 10.57 -1.73
N LEU A 91 3.40 9.66 -1.23
CA LEU A 91 3.75 8.24 -1.14
C LEU A 91 4.03 7.65 -2.53
N LYS A 92 3.15 7.90 -3.51
CA LYS A 92 3.32 7.39 -4.86
C LYS A 92 4.59 7.95 -5.51
N ALA A 93 4.85 9.25 -5.35
CA ALA A 93 6.09 9.85 -5.84
C ALA A 93 7.33 9.23 -5.17
N ALA A 94 7.27 8.91 -3.87
CA ALA A 94 8.36 8.25 -3.16
C ALA A 94 8.60 6.82 -3.66
N VAL A 95 7.53 6.08 -3.98
CA VAL A 95 7.63 4.73 -4.57
C VAL A 95 8.20 4.79 -5.99
N ASP A 96 7.70 5.70 -6.82
CA ASP A 96 8.17 5.86 -8.20
C ASP A 96 9.69 6.19 -8.20
N LYS A 97 10.13 7.13 -7.34
CA LYS A 97 11.54 7.49 -7.17
C LYS A 97 12.40 6.36 -6.58
N ALA A 98 11.83 5.48 -5.76
CA ALA A 98 12.57 4.38 -5.15
C ALA A 98 12.77 3.18 -6.10
N SER A 99 12.00 3.16 -7.20
CA SER A 99 12.01 2.13 -8.25
C SER A 99 13.01 2.43 -9.38
N GLU A 100 13.55 3.66 -9.44
CA GLU A 100 14.72 4.06 -10.23
C GLU A 100 16.05 3.64 -9.55
#